data_AF-A0A2G5P9F8-F1
#
_entry.id   AF-A0A2G5P9F8-F1
#
_cell.length_a   1.000
_cell.length_b   1.000
_cell.length_c   1.000
_cell.angle_alpha   90.00
_cell.angle_beta   90.00
_cell.angle_gamma   90.00
#
_symmetry.space_group_name_H-M   'P 1'
#
loop_
_entity.id
_entity.type
_entity.pdbx_description
1 polymer ?
#
loop_
_entity_poly.entity_id
_entity_poly.type
_entity_poly.pdbx_seq_one_letter_code
_entity_poly.pdbx_strand_id
1 'polypeptide(L)'
;MSLVGAALMGLSALGYITGVVSPLWLMIGTGAGLYIGYMPFGAMLFERMIAATKTIATAGFMIYVADASGYLGTVTLLVYKNFFAADVPWLTVFLTGAFVTSGVCVVFFLLAMGYFRTKLVPTVLETKVAKPAA
;
A
#
# COMPACT_ATOMS: atom_id res chain seq x y z
N MET A 1 7.76 6.78 2.81
CA MET A 1 7.85 5.46 3.49
C MET A 1 7.13 4.38 2.69
N SER A 2 5.84 4.54 2.40
CA SER A 2 5.06 3.52 1.68
C SER A 2 5.57 3.18 0.26
N LEU A 3 6.08 4.17 -0.48
CA LEU A 3 6.72 3.93 -1.78
C LEU A 3 8.01 3.10 -1.67
N VAL A 4 8.78 3.28 -0.59
CA VAL A 4 10.01 2.52 -0.33
C VAL A 4 9.65 1.08 0.03
N GLY A 5 8.61 0.86 0.84
CA GLY A 5 8.11 -0.48 1.15
C GLY A 5 7.61 -1.23 -0.09
N ALA A 6 6.84 -0.54 -0.95
CA ALA A 6 6.36 -1.11 -2.22
C ALA A 6 7.51 -1.45 -3.17
N ALA A 7 8.51 -0.56 -3.30
CA ALA A 7 9.69 -0.79 -4.12
C ALA A 7 10.53 -1.96 -3.58
N LEU A 8 10.74 -2.05 -2.25
CA LEU A 8 11.49 -3.13 -1.62
C LEU A 8 10.82 -4.49 -1.91
N MET A 9 9.51 -4.59 -1.74
CA MET A 9 8.76 -5.80 -2.05
C MET A 9 8.88 -6.20 -3.54
N GLY A 10 8.74 -5.25 -4.45
CA GLY A 10 8.84 -5.50 -5.89
C GLY A 10 10.25 -5.90 -6.34
N LEU A 11 11.27 -5.23 -5.81
CA LEU A 11 12.67 -5.54 -6.10
C LEU A 11 13.09 -6.90 -5.52
N SER A 12 12.60 -7.27 -4.33
CA SER A 12 12.83 -8.61 -3.78
C SER A 12 12.17 -9.71 -4.61
N ALA A 13 10.95 -9.49 -5.08
CA ALA A 13 10.26 -10.44 -5.98
C ALA A 13 10.99 -10.58 -7.32
N LEU A 14 11.40 -9.46 -7.93
CA LEU A 14 12.19 -9.45 -9.17
C LEU A 14 13.54 -10.15 -9.00
N GLY A 15 14.27 -9.84 -7.93
CA GLY A 15 15.58 -10.43 -7.66
C GLY A 15 15.51 -11.96 -7.44
N TYR A 16 14.38 -12.46 -6.94
CA TYR A 16 14.13 -13.89 -6.85
C TYR A 16 13.87 -14.52 -8.23
N ILE A 17 13.08 -13.86 -9.09
CA ILE A 17 12.81 -14.31 -10.46
C ILE A 17 14.09 -14.33 -11.31
N THR A 18 15.01 -13.38 -11.12
CA THR A 18 16.29 -13.33 -11.83
C THR A 18 17.37 -14.23 -11.21
N GLY A 19 17.07 -14.97 -10.15
CA GLY A 19 18.01 -15.88 -9.48
C GLY A 19 19.11 -15.19 -8.67
N VAL A 20 19.02 -13.88 -8.45
CA VAL A 20 20.02 -13.07 -7.72
C VAL A 20 19.82 -13.18 -6.20
N VAL A 21 18.57 -13.42 -5.77
CA VAL A 21 18.14 -13.38 -4.37
C VAL A 21 17.73 -14.78 -3.91
N SER A 22 18.26 -15.24 -2.78
CA SER A 22 17.88 -16.53 -2.19
C SER A 22 16.45 -16.50 -1.60
N PRO A 23 15.78 -17.66 -1.41
CA PRO A 23 14.45 -17.71 -0.82
C PRO A 23 14.33 -17.01 0.55
N LEU A 24 15.39 -17.09 1.37
CA LEU A 24 15.44 -16.42 2.66
C LEU A 24 15.34 -14.89 2.51
N TRP A 25 16.14 -14.33 1.60
CA TRP A 25 16.16 -12.89 1.36
C TRP A 25 14.89 -12.39 0.68
N LEU A 26 14.22 -13.22 -0.13
CA LEU A 26 12.89 -12.94 -0.63
C LEU A 26 11.92 -12.76 0.54
N MET A 27 11.82 -13.74 1.44
CA MET A 27 10.88 -13.67 2.58
C MET A 27 11.13 -12.46 3.47
N ILE A 28 12.40 -12.18 3.80
CA ILE A 28 12.78 -11.01 4.60
C ILE A 28 12.42 -9.71 3.87
N GLY A 29 12.80 -9.60 2.58
CA GLY A 29 12.58 -8.39 1.79
C GLY A 29 11.11 -8.09 1.54
N THR A 30 10.31 -9.10 1.18
CA THR A 30 8.86 -8.92 1.00
C THR A 30 8.15 -8.63 2.32
N GLY A 31 8.55 -9.28 3.42
CA GLY A 31 7.96 -9.05 4.74
C GLY A 31 8.28 -7.66 5.29
N ALA A 32 9.56 -7.25 5.21
CA ALA A 32 9.99 -5.91 5.60
C ALA A 32 9.34 -4.83 4.72
N GLY A 33 9.27 -5.05 3.40
CA GLY A 33 8.61 -4.16 2.45
C GLY A 33 7.13 -3.98 2.75
N LEU A 34 6.42 -5.07 3.04
CA LEU A 34 5.02 -5.04 3.45
C LEU A 34 4.83 -4.26 4.75
N TYR A 35 5.66 -4.52 5.76
CA TYR A 35 5.57 -3.85 7.05
C TYR A 35 5.78 -2.34 6.94
N ILE A 36 6.85 -1.90 6.27
CA ILE A 36 7.15 -0.48 6.03
C ILE A 36 6.05 0.16 5.18
N GLY A 37 5.50 -0.60 4.22
CA GLY A 37 4.38 -0.18 3.38
C GLY A 37 3.12 0.07 4.18
N TYR A 38 2.76 -0.87 5.06
CA TYR A 38 1.52 -0.93 5.81
C TYR A 38 1.49 -0.01 7.05
N MET A 39 2.61 0.15 7.74
CA MET A 39 2.72 0.93 8.99
C MET A 39 2.00 2.30 8.97
N PRO A 40 2.17 3.15 7.92
CA PRO A 40 1.50 4.45 7.87
C PRO A 40 -0.02 4.37 7.72
N PHE A 41 -0.54 3.28 7.15
CA PHE A 41 -1.97 3.07 6.92
C PHE A 41 -2.70 2.59 8.17
N GLY A 42 -1.99 1.94 9.10
CA GLY A 42 -2.59 1.34 10.29
C GLY A 42 -3.24 2.33 11.28
N ALA A 43 -2.87 3.61 11.27
CA ALA A 43 -3.52 4.64 12.12
C ALA A 43 -3.37 6.05 11.54
N MET A 44 -2.16 6.40 11.10
CA MET A 44 -1.80 7.77 10.74
C MET A 44 -2.62 8.32 9.56
N LEU A 45 -2.92 7.47 8.55
CA LEU A 45 -3.78 7.88 7.44
C LEU A 45 -5.21 8.14 7.91
N PHE A 46 -5.77 7.23 8.69
CA PHE A 46 -7.16 7.31 9.15
C PHE A 46 -7.38 8.49 10.10
N GLU A 47 -6.44 8.75 11.01
CA GLU A 47 -6.47 9.95 11.87
C GLU A 47 -6.46 11.24 11.05
N ARG A 48 -5.60 11.31 10.02
CA ARG A 48 -5.55 12.46 9.11
C ARG A 48 -6.83 12.63 8.30
N MET A 49 -7.43 11.53 7.86
CA MET A 49 -8.72 11.56 7.17
C MET A 49 -9.81 12.10 8.11
N ILE A 50 -9.94 11.57 9.33
CA ILE A 50 -10.92 12.05 10.32
C ILE A 50 -10.75 13.55 10.58
N ALA A 51 -9.51 13.99 10.80
CA ALA A 51 -9.19 15.40 11.03
C ALA A 51 -9.59 16.29 9.84
N ALA A 52 -9.44 15.81 8.59
CA ALA A 52 -9.80 16.54 7.39
C ALA A 52 -11.32 16.61 7.15
N THR A 53 -12.06 15.53 7.42
CA THR A 53 -13.51 15.46 7.16
C THR A 53 -14.34 16.16 8.24
N LYS A 54 -13.75 16.50 9.40
CA LYS A 54 -14.44 17.07 10.57
C LYS A 54 -15.66 16.27 11.04
N THR A 55 -15.70 14.99 10.69
CA THR A 55 -16.78 14.07 11.07
C THR A 55 -16.40 13.35 12.35
N ILE A 56 -17.37 13.16 13.25
CA ILE A 56 -17.18 12.34 14.45
C ILE A 56 -17.06 10.88 14.01
N ALA A 57 -15.83 10.38 13.92
CA ALA A 57 -15.52 9.01 13.58
C ALA A 57 -14.32 8.52 14.39
N THR A 58 -14.30 7.23 14.71
CA THR A 58 -13.20 6.60 15.45
C THR A 58 -12.25 5.94 14.46
N ALA A 59 -10.95 6.23 14.55
CA ALA A 59 -9.93 5.60 13.70
C ALA A 59 -10.02 4.07 13.76
N GLY A 60 -10.33 3.52 14.95
CA GLY A 60 -10.57 2.10 15.18
C GLY A 60 -11.61 1.48 14.25
N PHE A 61 -12.72 2.16 13.95
CA PHE A 61 -13.74 1.61 13.05
C PHE A 61 -13.20 1.43 11.63
N MET A 62 -12.49 2.44 11.11
CA MET A 62 -11.90 2.34 9.78
C MET A 62 -10.77 1.31 9.69
N ILE A 63 -9.99 1.15 10.76
CA ILE A 63 -8.98 0.09 10.86
C ILE A 63 -9.65 -1.28 10.80
N TYR A 64 -10.74 -1.50 11.54
CA TYR A 64 -11.49 -2.76 11.49
C TYR A 64 -12.06 -3.05 10.10
N VAL A 65 -12.62 -2.06 9.42
CA VAL A 65 -13.12 -2.22 8.05
C VAL A 65 -11.97 -2.56 7.08
N ALA A 66 -10.82 -1.90 7.23
CA ALA A 66 -9.64 -2.19 6.42
C ALA A 66 -9.12 -3.62 6.65
N ASP A 67 -9.06 -4.06 7.90
CA ASP A 67 -8.61 -5.40 8.28
C ASP A 67 -9.56 -6.48 7.76
N ALA A 68 -10.89 -6.27 7.90
CA ALA A 68 -11.90 -7.16 7.34
C ALA A 68 -11.77 -7.31 5.81
N SER A 69 -11.46 -6.21 5.10
CA SER A 69 -11.21 -6.26 3.65
C SER A 69 -9.96 -7.06 3.28
N GLY A 70 -8.91 -7.02 4.12
CA GLY A 70 -7.70 -7.84 3.95
C GLY A 70 -7.97 -9.33 4.11
N TYR A 71 -8.77 -9.70 5.12
CA TYR A 71 -9.21 -11.08 5.31
C TYR A 71 -10.10 -11.57 4.16
N LEU A 72 -11.00 -10.71 3.65
CA LEU A 72 -11.81 -11.03 2.48
C LEU A 72 -10.92 -11.30 1.25
N GLY A 73 -9.84 -10.53 1.07
CA GLY A 73 -8.83 -10.78 0.04
C GLY A 73 -8.19 -12.17 0.17
N THR A 74 -7.82 -12.55 1.40
CA THR A 74 -7.26 -13.88 1.68
C THR A 74 -8.26 -14.99 1.33
N VAL A 75 -9.51 -14.89 1.79
CA VAL A 75 -10.56 -15.89 1.48
C VAL A 75 -10.78 -15.99 -0.03
N THR A 76 -10.83 -14.84 -0.73
CA THR A 76 -10.99 -14.80 -2.19
C THR A 76 -9.82 -15.50 -2.90
N LEU A 77 -8.58 -15.26 -2.45
CA LEU A 77 -7.40 -15.92 -2.98
C LEU A 77 -7.47 -17.44 -2.78
N LEU A 78 -7.88 -17.90 -1.60
CA LEU A 78 -8.03 -19.33 -1.33
C LEU A 78 -9.11 -19.95 -2.21
N VAL A 79 -10.28 -19.33 -2.35
CA VAL A 79 -11.34 -19.83 -3.23
C VAL A 79 -10.85 -19.89 -4.67
N TYR A 80 -10.20 -18.84 -5.17
CA TYR A 80 -9.64 -18.83 -6.52
C TYR A 80 -8.63 -19.97 -6.73
N LYS A 81 -7.69 -20.13 -5.78
CA LYS A 81 -6.64 -21.13 -5.89
C LYS A 81 -7.16 -22.57 -5.82
N ASN A 82 -8.13 -22.83 -4.93
CA ASN A 82 -8.65 -24.17 -4.73
C ASN A 82 -9.59 -24.63 -5.85
N PHE A 83 -10.41 -23.73 -6.40
CA PHE A 83 -11.44 -24.09 -7.38
C PHE A 83 -11.02 -23.86 -8.84
N PHE A 84 -10.18 -22.86 -9.13
CA PHE A 84 -9.89 -22.44 -10.52
C PHE A 84 -8.43 -22.65 -10.94
N ALA A 85 -7.51 -22.84 -10.00
CA ALA A 85 -6.07 -22.89 -10.29
C ALA A 85 -5.33 -23.92 -9.42
N ALA A 86 -5.94 -25.08 -9.15
CA ALA A 86 -5.43 -26.09 -8.21
C ALA A 86 -3.99 -26.54 -8.52
N ASP A 87 -3.63 -26.65 -9.80
CA ASP A 87 -2.32 -27.13 -10.25
C ASP A 87 -1.18 -26.10 -10.16
N VAL A 88 -1.50 -24.82 -9.93
CA VAL A 88 -0.48 -23.75 -9.89
C VAL A 88 0.34 -23.85 -8.59
N PRO A 89 1.69 -23.78 -8.64
CA PRO A 89 2.50 -23.74 -7.43
C PRO A 89 2.21 -22.51 -6.56
N TRP A 90 2.15 -22.69 -5.23
CA TRP A 90 1.97 -21.57 -4.29
C TRP A 90 3.02 -20.47 -4.43
N LEU A 91 4.25 -20.85 -4.79
CA LEU A 91 5.33 -19.91 -5.03
C LEU A 91 5.01 -18.96 -6.19
N THR A 92 4.46 -19.48 -7.29
CA THR A 92 4.05 -18.65 -8.44
C THR A 92 2.94 -17.69 -8.05
N VAL A 93 1.93 -18.17 -7.32
CA VAL A 93 0.83 -17.31 -6.83
C VAL A 93 1.37 -16.19 -5.93
N PHE A 94 2.29 -16.52 -5.02
CA PHE A 94 2.92 -15.56 -4.13
C PHE A 94 3.73 -14.51 -4.90
N LEU A 95 4.60 -14.93 -5.82
CA LEU A 95 5.44 -14.01 -6.59
C LEU A 95 4.62 -13.11 -7.50
N THR A 96 3.64 -13.67 -8.21
CA THR A 96 2.73 -12.88 -9.04
C THR A 96 1.92 -11.91 -8.18
N GLY A 97 1.39 -12.35 -7.04
CA GLY A 97 0.67 -11.50 -6.10
C GLY A 97 1.53 -10.36 -5.55
N ALA A 98 2.75 -10.65 -5.11
CA ALA A 98 3.69 -9.65 -4.60
C ALA A 98 4.09 -8.63 -5.68
N PHE A 99 4.36 -9.09 -6.89
CA PHE A 99 4.74 -8.23 -8.00
C PHE A 99 3.58 -7.32 -8.45
N VAL A 100 2.39 -7.90 -8.65
CA VAL A 100 1.18 -7.14 -9.02
C VAL A 100 0.83 -6.14 -7.92
N THR A 101 0.83 -6.55 -6.65
CA THR A 101 0.51 -5.66 -5.52
C THR A 101 1.52 -4.52 -5.41
N SER A 102 2.81 -4.81 -5.54
CA SER A 102 3.87 -3.79 -5.56
C SER A 102 3.65 -2.78 -6.70
N GLY A 103 3.39 -3.25 -7.92
CA GLY A 103 3.13 -2.38 -9.07
C GLY A 103 1.91 -1.50 -8.87
N VAL A 104 0.81 -2.07 -8.40
CA VAL A 104 -0.43 -1.34 -8.08
C VAL A 104 -0.17 -0.27 -7.01
N CYS A 105 0.51 -0.61 -5.92
CA CYS A 105 0.87 0.33 -4.87
C CYS A 105 1.74 1.49 -5.38
N VAL A 106 2.77 1.19 -6.19
CA VAL A 106 3.64 2.23 -6.77
C VAL A 106 2.83 3.18 -7.65
N VAL A 107 2.00 2.65 -8.55
CA VAL A 107 1.15 3.49 -9.44
C VAL A 107 0.22 4.38 -8.62
N PHE A 108 -0.52 3.83 -7.66
CA PHE A 108 -1.43 4.62 -6.83
C PHE A 108 -0.70 5.67 -5.98
N PHE A 109 0.47 5.37 -5.44
CA PHE A 109 1.26 6.35 -4.69
C PHE A 109 1.84 7.45 -5.57
N LEU A 110 2.26 7.14 -6.79
CA LEU A 110 2.70 8.16 -7.76
C LEU A 110 1.54 9.06 -8.18
N LEU A 111 0.36 8.49 -8.45
CA LEU A 111 -0.86 9.24 -8.75
C LEU A 111 -1.27 10.14 -7.59
N ALA A 112 -1.29 9.60 -6.36
CA ALA A 112 -1.59 10.37 -5.16
C ALA A 112 -0.58 11.51 -4.96
N MET A 113 0.71 11.24 -5.18
CA MET A 113 1.76 12.26 -5.11
C MET A 113 1.55 13.37 -6.15
N GLY A 114 1.21 13.02 -7.39
CA GLY A 114 0.89 13.98 -8.45
C GLY A 114 -0.35 14.82 -8.13
N TYR A 115 -1.43 14.17 -7.68
CA TYR A 115 -2.66 14.84 -7.27
C TYR A 115 -2.43 15.81 -6.10
N PHE A 116 -1.73 15.38 -5.06
CA PHE A 116 -1.44 16.24 -3.91
C PHE A 116 -0.50 17.39 -4.26
N ARG A 117 0.52 17.17 -5.10
CA ARG A 117 1.39 18.27 -5.56
C ARG A 117 0.64 19.31 -6.37
N THR A 118 -0.22 18.89 -7.28
CA THR A 118 -0.99 19.81 -8.13
C THR A 118 -2.10 20.54 -7.38
N LYS A 119 -2.65 19.97 -6.30
CA LYS A 119 -3.78 20.56 -5.57
C LYS A 119 -3.44 21.23 -4.24
N LEU A 120 -2.38 20.81 -3.53
CA LEU A 120 -1.93 21.47 -2.29
C LEU A 120 -1.06 22.70 -2.56
N VAL A 121 -0.23 22.70 -3.61
CA VAL A 121 0.66 23.83 -3.90
C VAL A 121 -0.11 25.10 -4.28
N PRO A 122 -1.17 25.08 -5.13
CA PRO A 122 -1.90 26.29 -5.48
C PRO A 122 -2.64 26.91 -4.28
N THR A 123 -3.30 26.09 -3.46
CA THR A 123 -4.14 26.57 -2.35
C THR A 123 -3.32 27.16 -1.20
N VAL A 124 -2.11 26.66 -0.95
CA VAL A 124 -1.19 27.25 0.06
C VAL A 124 -0.63 28.59 -0.41
N LEU A 125 -0.43 28.76 -1.73
CA LEU A 125 0.02 30.04 -2.29
C LEU A 125 -1.12 31.07 -2.28
N GLU A 126 -2.35 30.70 -2.60
CA GLU A 126 -3.51 31.60 -2.50
C GLU A 126 -3.80 32.04 -1.06
N THR A 127 -3.69 31.14 -0.07
CA THR A 127 -3.86 31.52 1.35
C THR A 127 -2.72 32.36 1.91
N LYS A 128 -1.48 32.19 1.42
CA LYS A 128 -0.37 33.11 1.75
C LYS A 128 -0.49 34.48 1.08
N VAL A 129 -1.07 34.56 -0.11
CA VAL A 129 -1.31 35.84 -0.80
C VAL A 129 -2.55 36.57 -0.25
N ALA A 130 -3.58 35.82 0.19
CA ALA A 130 -4.82 36.38 0.75
C ALA A 130 -4.73 36.84 2.22
N LYS A 131 -3.61 36.58 2.91
CA LYS A 131 -3.33 37.17 4.22
C LYS A 131 -2.24 38.25 4.09
N PRO A 132 -2.60 39.51 3.73
CA PRO A 132 -1.70 40.62 3.95
C PRO A 132 -1.57 40.86 5.47
N ALA A 133 -0.41 41.38 5.87
CA ALA A 133 0.00 41.62 7.24
C ALA A 133 -1.11 42.27 8.08
N ALA A 134 -1.36 41.68 9.25
CA ALA A 134 -1.94 42.33 10.42
C ALA A 134 -1.33 41.68 11.65
#